data_AF-A0A1V8M0R2-F1
#
_entry.id   AF-A0A1V8M0R2-F1
#
_cell.length_a   1.000
_cell.length_b   1.000
_cell.length_c   1.000
_cell.angle_alpha   90.00
_cell.angle_beta   90.00
_cell.angle_gamma   90.00
#
_symmetry.space_group_name_H-M   'P 1'
#
loop_
_entity.id
_entity.type
_entity.pdbx_description
1 polymer ?
#
loop_
_entity_poly.entity_id
_entity_poly.type
_entity_poly.pdbx_seq_one_letter_code
_entity_poly.pdbx_strand_id
1 'polypeptide(L)'
;MNTMTVKKLLIPAIITTLAVGCAELQKPKSLLEAQQAYKAAASNPAIQRYAADELSKANTTLLDAAAAESVEDMTSLAYIGNAQVETAVNTAAAGQSRQNSIDLMSKKEQLITDSLNLKKDAAKNQLDAAQNKLLKMQLLEAEREILLAFGNIEFVTGTADLVPGASTGIDLLASYMEKYPSKKVTLEGHTDNTGNAGRNMELSQKRADFIRNVLISKGVAADRITAIGYGQSQPVASNNSAAGRQKNRRIDIKFN
;
A
#
# COMPACT_ATOMS: atom_id res chain seq x y z
N MET A 1 3.45 -109.17 -51.44
CA MET A 1 4.37 -110.28 -51.16
C MET A 1 5.03 -110.02 -49.82
N ASN A 2 4.94 -111.00 -48.92
CA ASN A 2 5.63 -111.05 -47.62
C ASN A 2 7.11 -110.74 -47.77
N THR A 3 7.70 -110.07 -46.78
CA THR A 3 8.64 -110.73 -45.83
C THR A 3 8.90 -109.85 -44.61
N MET A 4 9.00 -110.54 -43.48
CA MET A 4 9.22 -110.02 -42.14
C MET A 4 10.72 -109.88 -41.79
N THR A 5 10.97 -108.97 -40.84
CA THR A 5 11.92 -109.06 -39.70
C THR A 5 13.43 -109.12 -39.93
N VAL A 6 14.14 -108.16 -39.30
CA VAL A 6 15.16 -108.44 -38.27
C VAL A 6 15.14 -107.32 -37.21
N LYS A 7 14.98 -107.71 -35.92
CA LYS A 7 15.22 -106.87 -34.73
C LYS A 7 16.72 -106.85 -34.41
N LYS A 8 17.28 -105.68 -34.07
CA LYS A 8 18.47 -105.56 -33.21
C LYS A 8 18.21 -104.50 -32.12
N LEU A 9 18.55 -104.89 -30.89
CA LEU A 9 18.34 -104.20 -29.62
C LEU A 9 19.66 -103.54 -29.16
N LEU A 10 19.56 -102.54 -28.26
CA LEU A 10 20.59 -102.03 -27.31
C LEU A 10 21.69 -101.12 -27.91
N ILE A 11 22.11 -99.97 -27.36
CA ILE A 11 22.25 -99.44 -25.98
C ILE A 11 22.19 -97.88 -26.03
N PRO A 12 21.63 -97.15 -25.04
CA PRO A 12 21.68 -95.68 -25.00
C PRO A 12 23.03 -95.17 -24.47
N ALA A 13 23.72 -94.32 -25.24
CA ALA A 13 24.87 -93.57 -24.76
C ALA A 13 24.40 -92.29 -24.07
N ILE A 14 24.35 -92.31 -22.74
CA ILE A 14 24.15 -91.12 -21.91
C ILE A 14 25.50 -90.38 -21.88
N ILE A 15 25.61 -89.34 -22.69
CA ILE A 15 26.70 -88.35 -22.59
C ILE A 15 26.26 -87.34 -21.54
N THR A 16 26.66 -87.55 -20.29
CA THR A 16 26.55 -86.57 -19.21
C THR A 16 27.55 -85.45 -19.48
N THR A 17 27.06 -84.35 -20.07
CA THR A 17 27.76 -83.07 -20.09
C THR A 17 27.96 -82.58 -18.66
N LEU A 18 29.20 -82.60 -18.17
CA LEU A 18 29.64 -81.86 -16.99
C LEU A 18 29.43 -80.37 -17.27
N ALA A 19 28.30 -79.84 -16.82
CA ALA A 19 28.09 -78.40 -16.69
C ALA A 19 29.08 -77.90 -15.64
N VAL A 20 30.10 -77.17 -16.09
CA VAL A 20 30.87 -76.28 -15.22
C VAL A 20 29.88 -75.25 -14.72
N GLY A 21 29.37 -75.46 -13.50
CA GLY A 21 28.60 -74.45 -12.80
C GLY A 21 29.53 -73.29 -12.51
N CYS A 22 29.49 -72.26 -13.35
CA CYS A 22 29.83 -70.92 -12.89
C CYS A 22 28.88 -70.66 -11.71
N ALA A 23 29.39 -70.72 -10.49
CA ALA A 23 28.68 -70.22 -9.33
C ALA A 23 28.49 -68.72 -9.57
N GLU A 24 27.35 -68.35 -10.14
CA GLU A 24 26.92 -66.97 -10.23
C GLU A 24 26.80 -66.49 -8.78
N LEU A 25 27.79 -65.71 -8.33
CA LEU A 25 27.86 -65.24 -6.95
C LEU A 25 26.58 -64.42 -6.70
N GLN A 26 25.61 -65.00 -5.99
CA GLN A 26 24.33 -64.35 -5.78
C GLN A 26 24.56 -63.07 -4.98
N LYS A 27 24.22 -61.92 -5.58
CA LYS A 27 24.41 -60.61 -4.93
C LYS A 27 23.78 -60.61 -3.54
N PRO A 28 24.50 -60.19 -2.49
CA PRO A 28 23.95 -60.13 -1.15
C PRO A 28 22.80 -59.13 -1.10
N LYS A 29 21.82 -59.41 -0.25
CA LYS A 29 20.64 -58.55 -0.05
C LYS A 29 21.01 -57.10 0.30
N SER A 30 22.06 -56.92 1.11
CA SER A 30 22.61 -55.62 1.50
C SER A 30 23.02 -54.76 0.29
N LEU A 31 23.64 -55.35 -0.74
CA LEU A 31 24.03 -54.65 -1.95
C LEU A 31 22.81 -54.22 -2.77
N LEU A 32 21.79 -55.08 -2.90
CA LEU A 32 20.56 -54.74 -3.61
C LEU A 32 19.81 -53.59 -2.92
N GLU A 33 19.70 -53.65 -1.59
CA GLU A 33 19.05 -52.61 -0.78
C GLU A 33 19.80 -51.27 -0.89
N ALA A 34 21.14 -51.30 -0.79
CA ALA A 34 21.96 -50.10 -0.92
C ALA A 34 21.88 -49.47 -2.32
N GLN A 35 21.87 -50.28 -3.38
CA GLN A 35 21.68 -49.81 -4.76
C GLN A 35 20.29 -49.20 -4.97
N GLN A 36 19.25 -49.79 -4.37
CA GLN A 36 17.90 -49.24 -4.41
C GLN A 36 17.80 -47.92 -3.65
N ALA A 37 18.40 -47.83 -2.44
CA ALA A 37 18.47 -46.61 -1.65
C ALA A 37 19.21 -45.51 -2.41
N TYR A 38 20.35 -45.83 -3.03
CA TYR A 38 21.09 -44.91 -3.88
C TYR A 38 20.23 -44.42 -5.05
N LYS A 39 19.56 -45.31 -5.79
CA LYS A 39 18.71 -44.92 -6.93
C LYS A 39 17.58 -43.97 -6.50
N ALA A 40 16.98 -44.23 -5.33
CA ALA A 40 15.94 -43.36 -4.77
C ALA A 40 16.51 -41.99 -4.31
N ALA A 41 17.71 -41.98 -3.72
CA ALA A 41 18.37 -40.74 -3.34
C ALA A 41 18.82 -39.93 -4.55
N ALA A 42 19.34 -40.60 -5.59
CA ALA A 42 19.84 -39.98 -6.81
C ALA A 42 18.74 -39.34 -7.66
N SER A 43 17.49 -39.78 -7.53
CA SER A 43 16.34 -39.16 -8.19
C SER A 43 15.73 -37.99 -7.40
N ASN A 44 16.17 -37.74 -6.18
CA ASN A 44 15.64 -36.66 -5.33
C ASN A 44 16.34 -35.32 -5.65
N PRO A 45 15.62 -34.30 -6.16
CA PRO A 45 16.23 -33.01 -6.51
C PRO A 45 16.88 -32.28 -5.34
N ALA A 46 16.37 -32.47 -4.11
CA ALA A 46 16.96 -31.84 -2.92
C ALA A 46 18.34 -32.45 -2.61
N ILE A 47 18.50 -33.76 -2.79
CA ILE A 47 19.80 -34.44 -2.59
C ILE A 47 20.79 -34.04 -3.67
N GLN A 48 20.35 -33.96 -4.93
CA GLN A 48 21.18 -33.45 -6.02
C GLN A 48 21.64 -32.00 -5.79
N ARG A 49 20.79 -31.17 -5.18
CA ARG A 49 21.09 -29.75 -4.92
C ARG A 49 22.01 -29.54 -3.72
N TYR A 50 21.83 -30.31 -2.66
CA TYR A 50 22.43 -30.02 -1.35
C TYR A 50 23.48 -31.05 -0.89
N ALA A 51 23.55 -32.23 -1.52
CA ALA A 51 24.40 -33.34 -1.10
C ALA A 51 24.96 -34.16 -2.28
N ALA A 52 25.28 -33.48 -3.40
CA ALA A 52 25.81 -34.11 -4.61
C ALA A 52 27.14 -34.85 -4.36
N ASP A 53 27.99 -34.29 -3.50
CA ASP A 53 29.30 -34.85 -3.18
C ASP A 53 29.17 -36.16 -2.39
N GLU A 54 28.28 -36.20 -1.40
CA GLU A 54 27.95 -37.40 -0.62
C GLU A 54 27.32 -38.48 -1.52
N LEU A 55 26.47 -38.08 -2.46
CA LEU A 55 25.88 -39.00 -3.43
C LEU A 55 26.96 -39.57 -4.39
N SER A 56 27.92 -38.76 -4.83
CA SER A 56 29.03 -39.23 -5.68
C SER A 56 29.92 -40.24 -4.93
N LYS A 57 30.19 -40.01 -3.65
CA LYS A 57 30.95 -40.95 -2.80
C LYS A 57 30.19 -42.26 -2.64
N ALA A 58 28.90 -42.20 -2.34
CA ALA A 58 28.03 -43.38 -2.26
C ALA A 58 28.03 -44.20 -3.55
N ASN A 59 27.94 -43.53 -4.71
CA ASN A 59 27.99 -44.21 -6.00
C ASN A 59 29.30 -44.97 -6.20
N THR A 60 30.43 -44.33 -5.88
CA THR A 60 31.76 -44.92 -6.03
C THR A 60 31.88 -46.18 -5.16
N THR A 61 31.54 -46.07 -3.88
CA THR A 61 31.56 -47.21 -2.95
C THR A 61 30.65 -48.35 -3.37
N LEU A 62 29.49 -48.06 -3.98
CA LEU A 62 28.56 -49.09 -4.45
C LEU A 62 28.99 -49.74 -5.76
N LEU A 63 29.75 -49.02 -6.61
CA LEU A 63 30.41 -49.61 -7.77
C LEU A 63 31.52 -50.56 -7.32
N ASP A 64 32.33 -50.15 -6.35
CA ASP A 64 33.37 -51.00 -5.75
C ASP A 64 32.74 -52.24 -5.07
N ALA A 65 31.64 -52.06 -4.33
CA ALA A 65 30.89 -53.16 -3.73
C ALA A 65 30.35 -54.15 -4.77
N ALA A 66 29.95 -53.68 -5.95
CA ALA A 66 29.45 -54.54 -7.02
C ALA A 66 30.56 -55.27 -7.78
N ALA A 67 31.80 -54.77 -7.71
CA ALA A 67 32.97 -55.35 -8.36
C ALA A 67 33.78 -56.30 -7.45
N ALA A 68 33.50 -56.32 -6.15
CA ALA A 68 34.20 -57.17 -5.19
C ALA A 68 34.01 -58.67 -5.49
N GLU A 69 35.05 -59.48 -5.24
CA GLU A 69 35.04 -60.92 -5.53
C GLU A 69 34.46 -61.77 -4.38
N SER A 70 34.46 -61.23 -3.16
CA SER A 70 33.98 -61.93 -1.96
C SER A 70 32.63 -61.36 -1.48
N VAL A 71 31.73 -62.24 -1.02
CA VAL A 71 30.42 -61.83 -0.46
C VAL A 71 30.59 -60.96 0.79
N GLU A 72 31.66 -61.17 1.55
CA GLU A 72 32.01 -60.38 2.73
C GLU A 72 32.34 -58.93 2.36
N ASP A 73 33.21 -58.72 1.38
CA ASP A 73 33.58 -57.39 0.89
C ASP A 73 32.39 -56.67 0.24
N MET A 74 31.59 -57.39 -0.58
CA MET A 74 30.34 -56.86 -1.14
C MET A 74 29.42 -56.33 -0.04
N THR A 75 29.27 -57.09 1.06
CA THR A 75 28.38 -56.73 2.17
C THR A 75 28.93 -55.54 2.97
N SER A 76 30.23 -55.52 3.25
CA SER A 76 30.90 -54.45 3.98
C SER A 76 30.85 -53.12 3.21
N LEU A 77 31.23 -53.13 1.92
CA LEU A 77 31.19 -51.94 1.07
C LEU A 77 29.75 -51.48 0.80
N ALA A 78 28.79 -52.41 0.63
CA ALA A 78 27.38 -52.05 0.52
C ALA A 78 26.86 -51.35 1.78
N TYR A 79 27.27 -51.78 2.98
CA TYR A 79 26.93 -51.13 4.23
C TYR A 79 27.48 -49.69 4.28
N ILE A 80 28.76 -49.50 3.92
CA ILE A 80 29.38 -48.17 3.86
C ILE A 80 28.68 -47.28 2.82
N GLY A 81 28.42 -47.81 1.63
CA GLY A 81 27.71 -47.11 0.56
C GLY A 81 26.30 -46.67 1.00
N ASN A 82 25.56 -47.55 1.69
CA ASN A 82 24.24 -47.21 2.23
C ASN A 82 24.32 -46.11 3.32
N ALA A 83 25.31 -46.18 4.23
CA ALA A 83 25.53 -45.13 5.22
C ALA A 83 25.90 -43.77 4.57
N GLN A 84 26.64 -43.80 3.46
CA GLN A 84 26.92 -42.60 2.66
C GLN A 84 25.66 -42.05 1.98
N VAL A 85 24.75 -42.91 1.50
CA VAL A 85 23.44 -42.49 0.99
C VAL A 85 22.62 -41.81 2.09
N GLU A 86 22.56 -42.41 3.29
CA GLU A 86 21.85 -41.82 4.43
C GLU A 86 22.44 -40.47 4.84
N THR A 87 23.77 -40.34 4.80
CA THR A 87 24.46 -39.06 5.02
C THR A 87 24.02 -38.03 3.98
N ALA A 88 23.93 -38.40 2.70
CA ALA A 88 23.45 -37.50 1.65
C ALA A 88 22.01 -37.04 1.89
N VAL A 89 21.12 -37.95 2.32
CA VAL A 89 19.73 -37.63 2.69
C VAL A 89 19.68 -36.62 3.84
N ASN A 90 20.46 -36.84 4.89
CA ASN A 90 20.49 -35.98 6.08
C ASN A 90 21.10 -34.60 5.76
N THR A 91 22.18 -34.55 4.98
CA THR A 91 22.79 -33.30 4.50
C THR A 91 21.79 -32.52 3.66
N ALA A 92 21.03 -33.18 2.79
CA ALA A 92 20.02 -32.52 1.97
C ALA A 92 18.85 -31.96 2.79
N ALA A 93 18.37 -32.72 3.78
CA ALA A 93 17.34 -32.24 4.70
C ALA A 93 17.84 -31.01 5.50
N ALA A 94 19.09 -31.04 5.97
CA ALA A 94 19.71 -29.90 6.63
C ALA A 94 19.86 -28.69 5.69
N GLY A 95 20.27 -28.89 4.44
CA GLY A 95 20.39 -27.85 3.42
C GLY A 95 19.03 -27.20 3.10
N GLN A 96 17.99 -28.00 2.92
CA GLN A 96 16.63 -27.49 2.70
C GLN A 96 16.10 -26.72 3.90
N SER A 97 16.32 -27.21 5.13
CA SER A 97 15.93 -26.50 6.34
C SER A 97 16.62 -25.13 6.45
N ARG A 98 17.92 -25.06 6.14
CA ARG A 98 18.66 -23.79 6.08
C ARG A 98 18.07 -22.85 5.03
N GLN A 99 17.80 -23.33 3.81
CA GLN A 99 17.21 -22.49 2.77
C GLN A 99 15.83 -21.95 3.18
N ASN A 100 14.97 -22.81 3.73
CA ASN A 100 13.68 -22.38 4.26
C ASN A 100 13.85 -21.29 5.33
N SER A 101 14.83 -21.43 6.24
CA SER A 101 15.08 -20.41 7.25
C SER A 101 15.51 -19.07 6.66
N ILE A 102 16.34 -19.08 5.61
CA ILE A 102 16.78 -17.89 4.88
C ILE A 102 15.59 -17.24 4.16
N ASP A 103 14.77 -18.03 3.48
CA ASP A 103 13.59 -17.54 2.76
C ASP A 103 12.57 -16.92 3.73
N LEU A 104 12.36 -17.56 4.90
CA LEU A 104 11.52 -17.02 5.96
C LEU A 104 12.08 -15.70 6.51
N MET A 105 13.39 -15.60 6.73
CA MET A 105 14.03 -14.36 7.18
C MET A 105 13.89 -13.25 6.14
N SER A 106 14.15 -13.54 4.86
CA SER A 106 13.97 -12.57 3.77
C SER A 106 12.51 -12.13 3.67
N LYS A 107 11.56 -13.06 3.82
CA LYS A 107 10.13 -12.73 3.79
C LYS A 107 9.72 -11.87 4.99
N LYS A 108 10.24 -12.18 6.17
CA LYS A 108 10.03 -11.38 7.39
C LYS A 108 10.54 -9.95 7.19
N GLU A 109 11.75 -9.79 6.65
CA GLU A 109 12.34 -8.47 6.40
C GLU A 109 11.51 -7.64 5.40
N GLN A 110 11.03 -8.29 4.34
CA GLN A 110 10.13 -7.66 3.38
C GLN A 110 8.84 -7.19 4.06
N LEU A 111 8.20 -8.04 4.89
CA LEU A 111 6.97 -7.68 5.60
C LEU A 111 7.17 -6.54 6.61
N ILE A 112 8.33 -6.48 7.26
CA ILE A 112 8.69 -5.36 8.14
C ILE A 112 8.78 -4.07 7.33
N THR A 113 9.48 -4.11 6.20
CA THR A 113 9.63 -2.96 5.30
C THR A 113 8.28 -2.47 4.77
N ASP A 114 7.43 -3.39 4.29
CA ASP A 114 6.09 -3.08 3.80
C ASP A 114 5.22 -2.47 4.90
N SER A 115 5.25 -3.04 6.12
CA SER A 115 4.53 -2.50 7.27
C SER A 115 5.00 -1.09 7.65
N LEU A 116 6.31 -0.83 7.60
CA LEU A 116 6.87 0.50 7.87
C LEU A 116 6.44 1.51 6.82
N ASN A 117 6.46 1.15 5.54
CA ASN A 117 6.00 2.01 4.45
C ASN A 117 4.51 2.33 4.60
N LEU A 118 3.66 1.33 4.87
CA LEU A 118 2.23 1.55 5.11
C LEU A 118 1.97 2.47 6.30
N LYS A 119 2.71 2.30 7.40
CA LYS A 119 2.61 3.19 8.57
C LYS A 119 3.06 4.62 8.25
N LYS A 120 4.13 4.77 7.48
CA LYS A 120 4.62 6.08 7.04
C LYS A 120 3.60 6.79 6.15
N ASP A 121 3.00 6.09 5.21
CA ASP A 121 1.98 6.65 4.32
C ASP A 121 0.71 7.03 5.09
N ALA A 122 0.27 6.18 6.03
CA ALA A 122 -0.83 6.50 6.92
C ALA A 122 -0.55 7.74 7.78
N ALA A 123 0.64 7.83 8.36
CA ALA A 123 1.05 8.99 9.16
C ALA A 123 1.13 10.28 8.32
N LYS A 124 1.62 10.19 7.08
CA LYS A 124 1.65 11.32 6.15
C LYS A 124 0.24 11.79 5.81
N ASN A 125 -0.66 10.87 5.45
CA ASN A 125 -2.05 11.22 5.15
C ASN A 125 -2.76 11.84 6.36
N GLN A 126 -2.49 11.34 7.56
CA GLN A 126 -3.01 11.93 8.80
C GLN A 126 -2.46 13.33 9.06
N LEU A 127 -1.16 13.56 8.81
CA LEU A 127 -0.54 14.87 8.94
C LEU A 127 -1.15 15.87 7.96
N ASP A 128 -1.29 15.49 6.69
CA ASP A 128 -1.88 16.33 5.65
C ASP A 128 -3.35 16.66 6.00
N ALA A 129 -4.11 15.69 6.51
CA ALA A 129 -5.48 15.91 6.98
C ALA A 129 -5.53 16.85 8.19
N ALA A 130 -4.61 16.70 9.16
CA ALA A 130 -4.53 17.57 10.33
C ALA A 130 -4.14 19.01 9.95
N GLN A 131 -3.19 19.18 9.04
CA GLN A 131 -2.78 20.48 8.51
C GLN A 131 -3.93 21.18 7.77
N ASN A 132 -4.63 20.46 6.90
CA ASN A 132 -5.80 20.99 6.19
C ASN A 132 -6.92 21.39 7.16
N LYS A 133 -7.14 20.58 8.21
CA LYS A 133 -8.12 20.90 9.26
C LYS A 133 -7.71 22.17 10.03
N LEU A 134 -6.44 22.30 10.39
CA LEU A 134 -5.93 23.47 11.09
C LEU A 134 -6.06 24.73 10.23
N LEU A 135 -5.66 24.67 8.96
CA LEU A 135 -5.81 25.78 8.01
C LEU A 135 -7.29 26.19 7.87
N LYS A 136 -8.20 25.21 7.76
CA LYS A 136 -9.63 25.48 7.72
C LYS A 136 -10.13 26.17 8.99
N MET A 137 -9.67 25.75 10.17
CA MET A 137 -10.03 26.39 11.44
C MET A 137 -9.52 27.83 11.52
N GLN A 138 -8.27 28.08 11.12
CA GLN A 138 -7.68 29.43 11.07
C GLN A 138 -8.41 30.35 10.09
N LEU A 139 -8.82 29.82 8.93
CA LEU A 139 -9.63 30.57 7.96
C LEU A 139 -10.97 30.97 8.55
N LEU A 140 -11.69 30.02 9.18
CA LEU A 140 -12.98 30.29 9.82
C LEU A 140 -12.87 31.30 10.97
N GLU A 141 -11.79 31.24 11.75
CA GLU A 141 -11.54 32.20 12.83
C GLU A 141 -11.32 33.61 12.30
N ALA A 142 -10.48 33.76 11.26
CA ALA A 142 -10.25 35.06 10.61
C ALA A 142 -11.52 35.61 9.94
N GLU A 143 -12.28 34.77 9.24
CA GLU A 143 -13.57 35.16 8.64
C GLU A 143 -14.56 35.64 9.72
N ARG A 144 -14.61 34.97 10.88
CA ARG A 144 -15.45 35.37 12.01
C ARG A 144 -15.03 36.72 12.61
N GLU A 145 -13.72 36.95 12.78
CA GLU A 145 -13.19 38.23 13.27
C GLU A 145 -13.59 39.38 12.35
N ILE A 146 -13.45 39.20 11.03
CA ILE A 146 -13.86 40.17 10.02
C ILE A 146 -15.36 40.46 10.12
N LEU A 147 -16.20 39.42 10.21
CA LEU A 147 -17.66 39.61 10.34
C LEU A 147 -18.03 40.40 11.60
N LEU A 148 -17.37 40.16 12.72
CA LEU A 148 -17.58 40.93 13.95
C LEU A 148 -17.14 42.38 13.81
N ALA A 149 -16.02 42.64 13.13
CA ALA A 149 -15.55 44.00 12.86
C ALA A 149 -16.50 44.75 11.91
N PHE A 150 -17.09 44.07 10.92
CA PHE A 150 -18.07 44.65 9.99
C PHE A 150 -19.43 44.92 10.63
N GLY A 151 -19.85 44.11 11.61
CA GLY A 151 -21.06 44.38 12.40
C GLY A 151 -21.04 45.73 13.14
N ASN A 152 -19.86 46.33 13.30
CA ASN A 152 -19.65 47.64 13.91
C ASN A 152 -19.45 48.77 12.89
N ILE A 153 -19.56 48.51 11.58
CA ILE A 153 -19.46 49.55 10.56
C ILE A 153 -20.72 50.41 10.57
N GLU A 154 -20.54 51.68 10.93
CA GLU A 154 -21.59 52.68 10.91
C GLU A 154 -21.42 53.62 9.71
N PHE A 155 -22.53 53.88 9.02
CA PHE A 155 -22.62 54.90 7.97
C PHE A 155 -23.28 56.15 8.52
N VAL A 156 -22.80 57.30 8.08
CA VAL A 156 -23.48 58.57 8.33
C VAL A 156 -24.88 58.51 7.69
N THR A 157 -25.90 58.85 8.49
CA THR A 157 -27.32 58.75 8.09
C THR A 157 -27.57 59.41 6.74
N GLY A 158 -28.22 58.67 5.83
CA GLY A 158 -28.56 59.16 4.49
C GLY A 158 -27.41 59.24 3.49
N THR A 159 -26.19 58.89 3.88
CA THR A 159 -24.99 58.94 3.01
C THR A 159 -24.35 57.55 2.86
N ALA A 160 -23.38 57.48 1.94
CA ALA A 160 -22.46 56.35 1.82
C ALA A 160 -21.16 56.54 2.63
N ASP A 161 -21.04 57.64 3.37
CA ASP A 161 -19.82 57.97 4.12
C ASP A 161 -19.75 57.16 5.41
N LEU A 162 -18.56 56.68 5.74
CA LEU A 162 -18.28 55.95 6.97
C LEU A 162 -18.09 56.90 8.15
N VAL A 163 -18.57 56.50 9.33
CA VAL A 163 -18.22 57.19 10.58
C VAL A 163 -16.71 56.96 10.88
N PRO A 164 -15.99 57.96 11.42
CA PRO A 164 -14.60 57.78 11.85
C PRO A 164 -14.43 56.55 12.77
N GLY A 165 -13.54 55.62 12.42
CA GLY A 165 -13.31 54.36 13.15
C GLY A 165 -13.91 53.11 12.51
N ALA A 166 -14.79 53.24 11.51
CA ALA A 166 -15.37 52.09 10.78
C ALA A 166 -14.41 51.43 9.76
N SER A 167 -13.17 51.92 9.62
CA SER A 167 -12.18 51.38 8.66
C SER A 167 -11.56 50.05 9.08
N THR A 168 -11.54 49.73 10.38
CA THR A 168 -10.87 48.53 10.91
C THR A 168 -11.37 47.23 10.26
N GLY A 169 -12.68 47.09 10.06
CA GLY A 169 -13.23 45.92 9.36
C GLY A 169 -12.71 45.82 7.93
N ILE A 170 -12.71 46.94 7.20
CA ILE A 170 -12.25 47.00 5.80
C ILE A 170 -10.76 46.67 5.70
N ASP A 171 -9.95 47.13 6.65
CA ASP A 171 -8.52 46.84 6.71
C ASP A 171 -8.24 45.36 7.00
N LEU A 172 -9.00 44.75 7.93
CA LEU A 172 -8.92 43.31 8.21
C LEU A 172 -9.33 42.48 6.98
N LEU A 173 -10.40 42.88 6.27
CA LEU A 173 -10.84 42.20 5.06
C LEU A 173 -9.82 42.34 3.92
N ALA A 174 -9.24 43.52 3.71
CA ALA A 174 -8.19 43.72 2.72
C ALA A 174 -6.98 42.81 3.00
N SER A 175 -6.51 42.79 4.26
CA SER A 175 -5.38 41.95 4.70
C SER A 175 -5.68 40.45 4.54
N TYR A 176 -6.89 40.03 4.86
CA TYR A 176 -7.35 38.65 4.65
C TYR A 176 -7.36 38.28 3.16
N MET A 177 -7.87 39.16 2.30
CA MET A 177 -7.94 38.91 0.86
C MET A 177 -6.55 38.94 0.19
N GLU A 178 -5.60 39.70 0.73
CA GLU A 178 -4.19 39.64 0.33
C GLU A 178 -3.56 38.31 0.74
N LYS A 179 -3.75 37.89 2.00
CA LYS A 179 -3.20 36.63 2.53
C LYS A 179 -3.77 35.38 1.84
N TYR A 180 -5.02 35.44 1.37
CA TYR A 180 -5.70 34.31 0.73
C TYR A 180 -6.18 34.66 -0.69
N PRO A 181 -5.30 34.63 -1.70
CA PRO A 181 -5.61 35.06 -3.07
C PRO A 181 -6.77 34.34 -3.76
N SER A 182 -7.07 33.09 -3.36
CA SER A 182 -8.18 32.31 -3.91
C SER A 182 -9.55 32.72 -3.38
N LYS A 183 -9.61 33.46 -2.27
CA LYS A 183 -10.86 33.85 -1.63
C LYS A 183 -11.55 34.98 -2.38
N LYS A 184 -12.87 34.86 -2.51
CA LYS A 184 -13.74 35.90 -3.06
C LYS A 184 -14.76 36.30 -2.01
N VAL A 185 -15.29 37.53 -2.13
CA VAL A 185 -16.32 38.03 -1.21
C VAL A 185 -17.46 38.69 -1.96
N THR A 186 -18.64 38.60 -1.37
CA THR A 186 -19.82 39.39 -1.74
C THR A 186 -20.14 40.35 -0.60
N LEU A 187 -20.23 41.63 -0.92
CA LEU A 187 -20.63 42.71 -0.02
C LEU A 187 -22.11 43.01 -0.25
N GLU A 188 -22.93 42.86 0.78
CA GLU A 188 -24.38 43.01 0.71
C GLU A 188 -24.82 44.22 1.53
N GLY A 189 -25.29 45.26 0.84
CA GLY A 189 -25.74 46.50 1.47
C GLY A 189 -27.20 46.45 1.87
N HIS A 190 -27.50 46.95 3.07
CA HIS A 190 -28.85 47.04 3.61
C HIS A 190 -29.15 48.42 4.20
N THR A 191 -30.41 48.81 4.14
CA THR A 191 -30.94 50.00 4.80
C THR A 191 -32.05 49.63 5.79
N ASP A 192 -32.39 50.58 6.67
CA ASP A 192 -33.68 50.52 7.36
C ASP A 192 -34.84 50.88 6.41
N ASN A 193 -36.07 50.89 6.94
CA ASN A 193 -37.28 51.17 6.17
C ASN A 193 -37.64 52.67 6.02
N THR A 194 -36.75 53.58 6.43
CA THR A 194 -37.02 55.01 6.38
C THR A 194 -36.83 55.52 4.95
N GLY A 195 -37.79 56.27 4.42
CA GLY A 195 -37.71 56.85 3.09
C GLY A 195 -38.30 55.99 1.97
N ASN A 196 -37.94 56.29 0.73
CA ASN A 196 -38.47 55.62 -0.45
C ASN A 196 -37.67 54.35 -0.78
N ALA A 197 -38.36 53.26 -1.12
CA ALA A 197 -37.75 51.97 -1.41
C ALA A 197 -36.70 52.01 -2.54
N GLY A 198 -36.95 52.76 -3.62
CA GLY A 198 -36.01 52.93 -4.74
C GLY A 198 -34.75 53.67 -4.31
N ARG A 199 -34.89 54.75 -3.52
CA ARG A 199 -33.74 55.45 -2.93
C ARG A 199 -32.95 54.57 -1.97
N ASN A 200 -33.63 53.73 -1.20
CA ASN A 200 -32.97 52.78 -0.30
C ASN A 200 -32.20 51.71 -1.06
N MET A 201 -32.71 51.25 -2.20
CA MET A 201 -31.99 50.36 -3.10
C MET A 201 -30.70 51.01 -3.60
N GLU A 202 -30.79 52.22 -4.18
CA GLU A 202 -29.62 52.97 -4.66
C GLU A 202 -28.61 53.25 -3.54
N LEU A 203 -29.08 53.64 -2.34
CA LEU A 203 -28.22 53.91 -1.19
C LEU A 203 -27.45 52.66 -0.74
N SER A 204 -28.14 51.52 -0.67
CA SER A 204 -27.51 50.26 -0.28
C SER A 204 -26.43 49.81 -1.28
N GLN A 205 -26.68 49.98 -2.58
CA GLN A 205 -25.72 49.66 -3.63
C GLN A 205 -24.50 50.59 -3.54
N LYS A 206 -24.72 51.90 -3.40
CA LYS A 206 -23.63 52.89 -3.24
C LYS A 206 -22.73 52.58 -2.05
N ARG A 207 -23.29 52.09 -0.94
CA ARG A 207 -22.50 51.68 0.24
C ARG A 207 -21.64 50.44 -0.03
N ALA A 208 -22.21 49.43 -0.69
CA ALA A 208 -21.46 48.24 -1.08
C ALA A 208 -20.35 48.58 -2.08
N ASP A 209 -20.64 49.44 -3.07
CA ASP A 209 -19.67 49.92 -4.07
C ASP A 209 -18.56 50.75 -3.44
N PHE A 210 -18.89 51.58 -2.44
CA PHE A 210 -17.89 52.35 -1.70
C PHE A 210 -16.86 51.43 -1.06
N ILE A 211 -17.30 50.43 -0.29
CA ILE A 211 -16.38 49.47 0.36
C ILE A 211 -15.59 48.69 -0.69
N ARG A 212 -16.24 48.25 -1.77
CA ARG A 212 -15.55 47.59 -2.90
C ARG A 212 -14.42 48.45 -3.45
N ASN A 213 -14.67 49.73 -3.69
CA ASN A 213 -13.66 50.64 -4.24
C ASN A 213 -12.51 50.88 -3.24
N VAL A 214 -12.81 50.95 -1.94
CA VAL A 214 -11.78 51.03 -0.90
C VAL A 214 -10.91 49.76 -0.89
N LEU A 215 -11.49 48.57 -0.99
CA LEU A 215 -10.75 47.31 -1.08
C LEU A 215 -9.87 47.26 -2.35
N ILE A 216 -10.38 47.76 -3.48
CA ILE A 216 -9.62 47.86 -4.73
C ILE A 216 -8.43 48.83 -4.57
N SER A 217 -8.63 49.99 -3.94
CA SER A 217 -7.54 50.93 -3.67
C SER A 217 -6.48 50.35 -2.72
N LYS A 218 -6.84 49.32 -1.94
CA LYS A 218 -5.94 48.56 -1.06
C LYS A 218 -5.29 47.36 -1.76
N GLY A 219 -5.50 47.19 -3.07
CA GLY A 219 -4.82 46.18 -3.87
C GLY A 219 -5.61 44.88 -4.10
N VAL A 220 -6.87 44.80 -3.62
CA VAL A 220 -7.71 43.64 -3.90
C VAL A 220 -8.22 43.69 -5.34
N ALA A 221 -8.03 42.60 -6.10
CA ALA A 221 -8.50 42.53 -7.48
C ALA A 221 -10.04 42.63 -7.57
N ALA A 222 -10.51 43.42 -8.53
CA ALA A 222 -11.91 43.83 -8.67
C ALA A 222 -12.88 42.66 -8.98
N ASP A 223 -12.37 41.58 -9.57
CA ASP A 223 -13.08 40.34 -9.91
C ASP A 223 -13.28 39.38 -8.71
N ARG A 224 -12.62 39.68 -7.59
CA ARG A 224 -12.74 38.96 -6.32
C ARG A 224 -13.79 39.57 -5.39
N ILE A 225 -14.38 40.71 -5.76
CA ILE A 225 -15.34 41.45 -4.95
C ILE A 225 -16.62 41.69 -5.75
N THR A 226 -17.71 41.10 -5.27
CA THR A 226 -19.07 41.38 -5.74
C THR A 226 -19.73 42.36 -4.77
N ALA A 227 -20.42 43.39 -5.27
CA ALA A 227 -21.15 44.36 -4.45
C ALA A 227 -22.63 44.40 -4.87
N ILE A 228 -23.54 44.18 -3.91
CA ILE A 228 -24.99 44.08 -4.16
C ILE A 228 -25.74 44.89 -3.11
N GLY A 229 -26.63 45.78 -3.55
CA GLY A 229 -27.60 46.45 -2.70
C GLY A 229 -28.91 45.66 -2.60
N TYR A 230 -29.45 45.53 -1.39
CA TYR A 230 -30.78 44.95 -1.14
C TYR A 230 -31.81 45.98 -0.64
N GLY A 231 -31.39 47.23 -0.43
CA GLY A 231 -32.19 48.26 0.20
C GLY A 231 -32.78 47.80 1.53
N GLN A 232 -34.08 48.03 1.70
CA GLN A 232 -34.83 47.69 2.91
C GLN A 232 -35.48 46.29 2.88
N SER A 233 -35.20 45.47 1.87
CA SER A 233 -35.94 44.22 1.61
C SER A 233 -35.56 43.04 2.53
N GLN A 234 -34.42 43.11 3.22
CA GLN A 234 -33.92 42.05 4.09
C GLN A 234 -33.58 42.57 5.50
N PRO A 235 -34.60 42.93 6.30
CA PRO A 235 -34.39 43.38 7.68
C PRO A 235 -33.98 42.21 8.59
N VAL A 236 -33.04 42.46 9.49
CA VAL A 236 -32.59 41.51 10.54
C VAL A 236 -33.13 41.88 11.92
N ALA A 237 -33.74 43.06 12.05
CA ALA A 237 -34.40 43.52 13.27
C ALA A 237 -35.65 44.35 12.94
N SER A 238 -36.51 44.56 13.95
CA SER A 238 -37.71 45.39 13.80
C SER A 238 -37.36 46.84 13.45
N ASN A 239 -37.98 47.38 12.40
CA ASN A 239 -37.81 48.78 12.03
C ASN A 239 -38.57 49.77 12.93
N ASN A 240 -39.35 49.26 13.90
CA ASN A 240 -40.19 50.10 14.77
C ASN A 240 -39.38 50.76 15.89
N SER A 241 -38.15 50.31 16.18
CA SER A 241 -37.27 50.92 17.17
C SER A 241 -36.02 51.51 16.52
N ALA A 242 -35.45 52.55 17.14
CA ALA A 242 -34.20 53.15 16.67
C ALA A 242 -33.04 52.12 16.65
N ALA A 243 -32.96 51.27 17.68
CA ALA A 243 -31.97 50.21 17.78
C ALA A 243 -32.12 49.16 16.66
N GLY A 244 -33.35 48.77 16.30
CA GLY A 244 -33.57 47.83 15.21
C GLY A 244 -33.29 48.43 13.83
N ARG A 245 -33.63 49.72 13.61
CA ARG A 245 -33.23 50.43 12.40
C ARG A 245 -31.71 50.54 12.25
N GLN A 246 -30.98 50.81 13.34
CA GLN A 246 -29.51 50.79 13.31
C GLN A 246 -28.98 49.41 12.86
N LYS A 247 -29.51 48.30 13.39
CA LYS A 247 -29.11 46.95 12.97
C LYS A 247 -29.42 46.64 11.50
N ASN A 248 -30.44 47.26 10.91
CA ASN A 248 -30.78 47.08 9.51
C ASN A 248 -29.89 47.91 8.56
N ARG A 249 -29.27 48.99 9.04
CA ARG A 249 -28.26 49.76 8.30
C ARG A 249 -26.89 49.10 8.41
N ARG A 250 -26.67 48.05 7.62
CA ARG A 250 -25.47 47.19 7.73
C ARG A 250 -24.90 46.83 6.35
N ILE A 251 -23.69 46.28 6.38
CA ILE A 251 -23.07 45.58 5.26
C ILE A 251 -22.78 44.16 5.73
N ASP A 252 -23.38 43.18 5.07
CA ASP A 252 -23.07 41.78 5.31
C ASP A 252 -21.97 41.33 4.33
N ILE A 253 -21.12 40.41 4.78
CA ILE A 253 -20.08 39.81 3.95
C ILE A 253 -20.36 38.31 3.80
N LYS A 254 -20.30 37.83 2.56
CA LYS A 254 -20.26 36.40 2.27
C LYS A 254 -18.92 36.04 1.67
N PHE A 255 -18.24 35.08 2.29
CA PHE A 255 -17.02 34.47 1.76
C PHE A 255 -17.42 33.33 0.81
N ASN A 256 -16.92 33.36 -0.43
CA ASN A 256 -17.22 32.40 -1.50
C ASN A 256 -16.03 31.48 -1.78
#